data_AF-A0A3B9R0W5-F1
#
_entry.id   AF-A0A3B9R0W5-F1
#
_cell.length_a   1.000
_cell.length_b   1.000
_cell.length_c   1.000
_cell.angle_alpha   90.00
_cell.angle_beta   90.00
_cell.angle_gamma   90.00
#
_symmetry.space_group_name_H-M   'P 1'
#
loop_
_entity.id
_entity.type
_entity.pdbx_description
1 polymer ?
#
loop_
_entity_poly.entity_id
_entity_poly.type
_entity_poly.pdbx_seq_one_letter_code
_entity_poly.pdbx_strand_id
1 'polypeptide(L)'
;WDMQNRLESRRPRMIEKLLEHRRFRAAYDFLLLRSEAGELDPQLAEWWTDIQECDQPSRQKMIKELGGSGVPRKRRKRPRRSKTPDGN
;
A
#
# COMPACT_ATOMS: atom_id res chain seq x y z
N TRP A 1 -7.14 -14.76 -3.27
CA TRP A 1 -7.52 -13.39 -2.86
C TRP A 1 -6.40 -12.59 -2.21
N ASP A 2 -5.24 -13.20 -1.90
CA ASP A 2 -4.11 -12.52 -1.26
C ASP A 2 -3.60 -11.26 -2.01
N MET A 3 -3.72 -11.26 -3.34
CA MET A 3 -3.27 -10.14 -4.19
C MET A 3 -4.13 -8.88 -4.04
N GLN A 4 -5.42 -9.02 -3.71
CA GLN A 4 -6.32 -7.88 -3.42
C GLN A 4 -5.88 -7.16 -2.14
N ASN A 5 -5.64 -7.88 -1.05
CA ASN A 5 -5.09 -7.30 0.19
C ASN A 5 -3.76 -6.55 -0.02
N ARG A 6 -2.93 -7.01 -0.98
CA ARG A 6 -1.67 -6.35 -1.34
C ARG A 6 -1.89 -5.06 -2.14
N LEU A 7 -2.86 -5.06 -3.06
CA LEU A 7 -3.26 -3.87 -3.83
C LEU A 7 -3.89 -2.81 -2.92
N GLU A 8 -4.73 -3.22 -1.98
CA GLU A 8 -5.37 -2.34 -0.99
C GLU A 8 -4.35 -1.70 -0.05
N SER A 9 -3.33 -2.46 0.39
CA SER A 9 -2.29 -1.95 1.29
C SER A 9 -1.28 -1.03 0.60
N ARG A 10 -1.31 -0.90 -0.74
CA ARG A 10 -0.46 -0.07 -1.61
C ARG A 10 1.00 0.07 -1.12
N ARG A 11 1.68 -1.05 -0.87
CA ARG A 11 3.03 -1.01 -0.30
C ARG A 11 4.05 -0.60 -1.38
N PRO A 12 4.82 0.50 -1.20
CA PRO A 12 5.68 1.05 -2.25
C PRO A 12 6.68 0.05 -2.83
N ARG A 13 7.35 -0.73 -1.96
CA ARG A 13 8.30 -1.77 -2.37
C ARG A 13 7.69 -2.96 -3.12
N MET A 14 6.37 -3.13 -3.02
CA MET A 14 5.64 -4.21 -3.70
C MET A 14 4.95 -3.72 -4.97
N ILE A 15 4.66 -2.42 -5.09
CA ILE A 15 3.97 -1.85 -6.24
C ILE A 15 4.75 -2.12 -7.53
N GLU A 16 6.07 -1.93 -7.53
CA GLU A 16 6.93 -2.25 -8.69
C GLU A 16 6.81 -3.73 -9.08
N LYS A 17 6.99 -4.63 -8.11
CA LYS A 17 6.87 -6.08 -8.32
C LYS A 17 5.48 -6.52 -8.75
N LEU A 18 4.43 -5.85 -8.26
CA LEU A 18 3.05 -6.13 -8.64
C LEU A 18 2.83 -5.75 -10.10
N LEU A 19 3.34 -4.60 -10.53
CA LEU A 19 3.20 -4.11 -11.91
C LEU A 19 4.00 -4.96 -12.91
N GLU A 20 5.10 -5.58 -12.49
CA GLU A 20 5.87 -6.54 -13.30
C GLU A 20 5.21 -7.93 -13.38
N HIS A 21 4.22 -8.23 -12.54
CA HIS A 21 3.66 -9.57 -12.45
C HIS A 21 2.62 -9.83 -13.56
N ARG A 22 2.73 -10.97 -14.27
CA ARG A 22 1.76 -11.38 -15.32
C ARG A 22 0.28 -11.47 -14.89
N ARG A 23 0.00 -11.53 -13.58
CA ARG A 23 -1.36 -11.62 -13.02
C ARG A 23 -1.90 -10.27 -12.57
N PHE A 24 -1.13 -9.20 -12.78
CA PHE A 24 -1.53 -7.84 -12.45
C PHE A 24 -2.82 -7.46 -13.16
N ARG A 25 -2.92 -7.75 -14.48
CA ARG A 25 -4.11 -7.49 -15.30
C ARG A 25 -5.37 -8.05 -14.63
N ALA A 26 -5.37 -9.36 -14.32
CA ALA A 26 -6.49 -10.00 -13.64
C ALA A 26 -6.80 -9.36 -12.28
N ALA A 27 -5.79 -9.00 -11.49
CA ALA A 27 -6.00 -8.38 -10.19
C ALA A 27 -6.55 -6.94 -10.30
N TYR A 28 -6.16 -6.20 -11.35
CA TYR A 28 -6.69 -4.89 -11.71
C TYR A 28 -8.14 -4.99 -12.17
N ASP A 29 -8.49 -5.96 -13.03
CA ASP A 29 -9.87 -6.20 -13.46
C ASP A 29 -10.78 -6.49 -12.24
N PHE A 30 -10.31 -7.32 -11.29
CA PHE A 30 -11.03 -7.54 -10.04
C PHE A 30 -11.14 -6.30 -9.16
N LEU A 31 -10.15 -5.41 -9.19
CA LEU A 31 -10.16 -4.17 -8.43
C LEU A 31 -11.16 -3.18 -9.02
N LEU A 32 -11.25 -3.08 -10.35
CA LEU A 32 -12.25 -2.29 -11.06
C LEU A 32 -13.67 -2.79 -10.75
N LEU A 33 -13.91 -4.10 -10.84
CA LEU A 33 -15.22 -4.69 -10.52
C LEU A 33 -15.65 -4.41 -9.07
N ARG A 34 -14.71 -4.45 -8.11
CA ARG A 34 -15.00 -4.11 -6.71
C ARG A 34 -15.24 -2.63 -6.49
N SER A 35 -14.54 -1.77 -7.23
CA SER A 35 -14.77 -0.33 -7.22
C SER A 35 -16.16 0.00 -7.77
N GLU A 36 -16.56 -0.61 -8.89
CA GLU A 36 -17.89 -0.45 -9.48
C GLU A 36 -18.99 -1.02 -8.57
N ALA A 37 -18.69 -2.09 -7.82
CA ALA A 37 -19.59 -2.64 -6.81
C ALA A 37 -19.68 -1.79 -5.53
N GLY A 38 -18.88 -0.72 -5.38
CA GLY A 38 -18.84 0.13 -4.19
C GLY A 38 -18.14 -0.50 -2.98
N GLU A 39 -17.47 -1.63 -3.16
CA GLU A 39 -16.74 -2.35 -2.10
C GLU A 39 -15.34 -1.75 -1.85
N LEU A 40 -14.81 -1.00 -2.83
CA LEU A 40 -13.51 -0.34 -2.75
C LEU A 40 -13.62 1.15 -3.10
N ASP A 41 -12.69 1.94 -2.57
CA ASP A 41 -12.59 3.36 -2.88
C ASP A 41 -12.23 3.56 -4.36
N PRO A 42 -13.04 4.28 -5.16
CA PRO A 42 -12.72 4.55 -6.56
C PRO A 42 -11.39 5.27 -6.76
N GLN A 43 -10.92 6.05 -5.77
CA GLN A 43 -9.58 6.66 -5.81
C GLN A 43 -8.45 5.61 -5.81
N LEU A 44 -8.69 4.40 -5.29
CA LEU A 44 -7.73 3.31 -5.39
C LEU A 44 -7.58 2.84 -6.84
N ALA A 45 -8.69 2.68 -7.55
CA ALA A 45 -8.69 2.26 -8.96
C ALA A 45 -8.10 3.33 -9.87
N GLU A 46 -8.45 4.60 -9.64
CA GLU A 46 -7.89 5.75 -10.36
C GLU A 46 -6.37 5.83 -10.17
N TRP A 47 -5.88 5.71 -8.93
CA TRP A 47 -4.43 5.71 -8.67
C TRP A 47 -3.68 4.55 -9.36
N TRP A 48 -4.28 3.35 -9.38
CA TRP A 48 -3.71 2.21 -10.12
C TRP A 48 -3.75 2.40 -11.64
N THR A 49 -4.62 3.29 -12.14
CA THR A 49 -4.69 3.71 -13.54
C THR A 49 -3.63 4.75 -13.85
N ASP A 50 -3.48 5.77 -13.01
CA ASP A 50 -2.44 6.79 -13.20
C ASP A 50 -1.02 6.18 -13.20
N ILE A 51 -0.75 5.22 -12.31
CA ILE A 51 0.59 4.62 -12.21
C ILE A 51 0.96 3.67 -13.37
N GLN A 52 -0.03 3.19 -14.13
CA GLN A 52 0.21 2.43 -15.36
C GLN A 52 0.41 3.36 -16.57
N GLU A 53 -0.24 4.52 -16.59
CA GLU A 53 -0.09 5.52 -17.65
C GLU A 53 1.14 6.41 -17.45
N CYS A 54 1.58 6.60 -16.21
CA CYS A 54 2.76 7.41 -15.89
C CYS A 54 4.08 6.74 -16.29
N ASP A 55 5.00 7.55 -16.82
CA ASP A 55 6.38 7.14 -17.09
C ASP A 55 7.13 6.69 -15.82
N GLN A 56 8.20 5.93 -16.03
CA GLN A 56 9.06 5.40 -14.96
C GLN A 56 9.49 6.43 -13.89
N PRO A 57 9.95 7.66 -14.22
CA PRO A 57 10.28 8.67 -13.21
C PRO A 57 9.06 9.18 -12.43
N SER A 58 7.90 9.33 -13.09
CA SER A 58 6.65 9.79 -12.46
C SER A 58 6.07 8.70 -11.55
N ARG A 59 6.08 7.44 -12.00
CA ARG A 59 5.74 6.26 -11.20
C ARG A 59 6.54 6.22 -9.90
N GLN A 60 7.86 6.40 -9.95
CA GLN A 60 8.71 6.41 -8.75
C GLN A 60 8.32 7.51 -7.76
N LYS A 61 7.95 8.70 -8.26
CA LYS A 61 7.45 9.79 -7.41
C LYS A 61 6.13 9.41 -6.75
N MET A 62 5.14 8.91 -7.50
CA MET A 62 3.85 8.47 -6.95
C MET A 62 3.99 7.38 -5.89
N ILE A 63 4.88 6.40 -6.13
CA ILE A 63 5.21 5.34 -5.17
C ILE A 63 5.82 5.93 -3.90
N LYS A 64 6.73 6.89 -4.04
CA LYS A 64 7.40 7.55 -2.92
C LYS A 64 6.43 8.41 -2.09
N GLU A 65 5.49 9.09 -2.73
CA GLU A 65 4.43 9.86 -2.06
C GLU A 65 3.50 8.97 -1.22
N LEU A 66 3.20 7.77 -1.70
CA LEU A 66 2.48 6.76 -0.91
C LEU A 66 3.26 6.31 0.33
N GLY A 67 4.58 6.11 0.20
CA GLY A 67 5.45 5.71 1.31
C GLY A 67 5.57 6.77 2.41
N GLY A 68 5.36 8.04 2.08
CA GLY A 68 5.30 9.16 3.04
C GLY A 68 3.94 9.33 3.71
N SER A 69 2.87 8.84 3.07
CA SER A 69 1.47 9.04 3.51
C SER A 69 0.89 7.86 4.31
N GLY A 70 1.70 6.83 4.58
CA GLY A 70 1.35 5.83 5.58
C GLY A 70 1.21 6.53 6.93
N VAL A 71 -0.04 6.86 7.32
CA VAL A 71 -0.41 7.28 8.67
C VAL A 71 0.53 6.56 9.62
N PRO A 72 1.33 7.27 10.44
CA PRO A 72 2.24 6.61 11.35
C PRO A 72 1.34 5.80 12.25
N ARG A 73 1.21 4.49 11.99
CA ARG A 73 0.56 3.56 12.88
C ARG A 73 1.50 3.54 14.05
N LYS A 74 1.23 4.47 14.97
CA LYS A 74 1.94 4.77 16.20
C LYS A 74 2.09 3.41 16.85
N ARG A 75 3.22 2.74 16.61
CA ARG A 75 3.60 1.53 17.33
C ARG A 75 3.66 2.07 18.74
N ARG A 76 2.57 1.88 19.49
CA ARG A 76 2.48 2.12 20.93
C ARG A 76 3.68 1.34 21.46
N LYS A 77 4.78 2.06 21.71
CA LYS A 77 5.93 1.52 22.40
C LYS A 77 5.34 1.08 23.73
N ARG A 78 5.13 -0.23 23.89
CA ARG A 78 4.83 -0.81 25.20
C ARG A 78 5.91 -0.24 26.14
N PRO A 79 5.55 0.49 27.20
CA PRO A 79 6.54 0.98 28.12
C PRO A 79 7.27 -0.24 28.68
N ARG A 80 8.57 -0.32 28.38
CA ARG A 80 9.45 -1.29 29.05
C ARG A 80 9.44 -0.85 30.50
N ARG A 81 8.82 -1.68 31.35
CA ARG A 81 8.79 -1.54 32.80
C ARG A 81 10.23 -1.41 33.27
N SER A 82 10.64 -0.18 33.58
CA SER A 82 11.91 0.12 34.23
C SER A 82 11.90 -0.62 35.55
N LYS A 83 12.69 -1.69 35.66
CA LYS A 83 13.08 -2.20 36.98
C LYS A 83 14.14 -1.22 37.47
N THR A 84 13.78 -0.39 38.43
CA THR A 84 14.71 0.35 39.28
C THR A 84 15.61 -0.67 39.98
N PRO A 85 16.95 -0.51 39.98
CA PRO A 85 17.78 -1.18 40.97
C PRO A 85 17.71 -0.33 42.24
N ASP A 86 16.99 -0.82 43.25
CA ASP A 86 17.10 -0.28 44.60
C ASP A 86 18.37 -0.87 45.22
N GLY A 87 19.33 0.00 45.52
CA GLY A 87 20.57 -0.37 46.18
C GLY A 87 20.36 -0.51 47.67
N ASN A 88 20.78 -1.65 48.22
CA ASN A 88 21.14 -1.82 49.62
C ASN A 88 22.34 -2.75 49.72
#